data_AF-A0A8C6D913-F1
#
_entry.id   AF-A0A8C6D913-F1
#
_cell.length_a   1.000
_cell.length_b   1.000
_cell.length_c   1.000
_cell.angle_alpha   90.00
_cell.angle_beta   90.00
_cell.angle_gamma   90.00
#
_symmetry.space_group_name_H-M   'P 1'
#
loop_
_entity.id
_entity.type
_entity.pdbx_description
1 polymer ?
#
loop_
_entity_poly.entity_id
_entity_poly.type
_entity_poly.pdbx_seq_one_letter_code
_entity_poly.pdbx_strand_id
1 'polypeptide(L)' 'MGKEKTHINIIVIGQVDSGKSTTTGHLIYKCGGINKRTIEKFEKEALELARSPNLHRKLRRLNEYYPQYLPPQS' A
#
# COMPACT_ATOMS: atom_id res chain seq x y z
N MET A 1 5.67 35.99 9.34
CA MET A 1 6.74 35.20 10.00
C MET A 1 6.20 33.80 10.23
N GLY A 2 6.72 32.80 9.51
CA GLY A 2 6.30 31.41 9.71
C GLY A 2 6.74 30.96 11.10
N LYS A 3 5.79 30.55 11.95
CA LYS A 3 6.13 29.93 13.24
C LYS A 3 6.99 28.69 12.96
N GLU A 4 8.15 28.60 13.61
CA GLU A 4 8.93 27.36 13.63
C GLU A 4 8.02 26.22 14.09
N LYS A 5 7.97 25.15 13.29
CA LYS A 5 7.24 23.94 13.67
C LYS A 5 8.11 23.17 14.65
N THR A 6 7.54 22.83 15.80
CA THR A 6 8.22 21.99 16.79
C THR A 6 8.53 20.62 16.18
N HIS A 7 9.78 20.18 16.33
CA HIS A 7 10.20 18.84 15.92
C HIS A 7 9.71 17.82 16.95
N ILE A 8 9.07 16.75 16.48
CA ILE A 8 8.51 15.68 17.31
C ILE A 8 8.93 14.33 16.72
N ASN A 9 9.38 13.42 17.57
CA ASN A 9 9.66 12.03 17.21
C ASN A 9 8.50 11.15 17.68
N ILE A 10 7.98 10.29 16.80
CA ILE A 10 6.81 9.44 17.07
C ILE A 10 7.18 7.98 16.82
N ILE A 11 6.77 7.08 17.72
CA ILE A 11 6.92 5.63 17.60
C ILE A 11 5.53 4.99 17.59
N VAL A 12 5.29 4.08 16.67
CA VAL A 12 4.02 3.33 16.55
C VAL A 12 4.25 1.87 16.90
N ILE A 13 3.53 1.35 17.90
CA ILE A 13 3.66 -0.03 18.43
C ILE A 13 2.35 -0.82 18.34
N GLY A 14 2.42 -2.15 18.38
CA GLY A 14 1.27 -3.05 18.30
C GLY A 14 1.55 -4.37 17.56
N GLN A 15 0.56 -5.27 17.55
CA GLN A 15 0.65 -6.64 17.01
C GLN A 15 1.10 -6.71 15.54
N VAL A 16 1.76 -7.79 15.11
CA VAL A 16 2.40 -7.95 13.78
C VAL A 16 1.46 -7.58 12.62
N ASP A 17 0.16 -7.88 12.72
CA ASP A 17 -0.82 -7.63 11.64
C ASP A 17 -1.80 -6.48 11.90
N SER A 18 -1.55 -5.63 12.90
CA SER A 18 -2.46 -4.52 13.24
C SER A 18 -2.39 -3.33 12.27
N GLY A 19 -1.72 -3.48 11.12
CA GLY A 19 -1.67 -2.44 10.09
C GLY A 19 -0.81 -1.21 10.42
N LYS A 20 0.11 -1.30 11.40
CA LYS A 20 0.97 -0.17 11.83
C LYS A 20 1.68 0.53 10.68
N SER A 21 2.33 -0.24 9.82
CA SER A 21 3.07 0.30 8.66
C SER A 21 2.13 0.93 7.63
N THR A 22 0.93 0.37 7.46
CA THR A 22 -0.10 0.90 6.55
C THR A 22 -0.59 2.27 7.01
N THR A 23 -0.93 2.40 8.30
CA THR A 23 -1.41 3.67 8.87
C THR A 23 -0.30 4.72 8.90
N THR A 24 0.92 4.36 9.29
CA THR A 24 2.08 5.27 9.29
C THR A 24 2.40 5.75 7.88
N GLY A 25 2.42 4.85 6.89
CA GLY A 25 2.62 5.22 5.49
C GLY A 25 1.54 6.18 4.98
N HIS A 26 0.28 5.94 5.35
CA HIS A 26 -0.84 6.81 4.96
C HIS A 26 -0.75 8.22 5.56
N LEU A 27 -0.31 8.34 6.81
CA LEU A 27 -0.08 9.63 7.45
C LEU A 27 1.02 10.41 6.73
N ILE A 28 2.16 9.77 6.42
CA ILE A 28 3.26 10.42 5.72
C ILE A 28 2.83 10.85 4.31
N TYR A 29 2.04 10.02 3.61
CA TYR A 29 1.48 10.31 2.31
C TYR A 29 0.56 11.55 2.34
N LYS A 30 -0.43 11.58 3.25
CA LYS A 30 -1.40 12.68 3.35
C LYS A 30 -0.81 13.97 3.90
N CYS A 31 0.09 13.88 4.88
CA CYS A 31 0.71 15.04 5.51
C CYS A 31 1.79 15.69 4.63
N GLY A 32 2.03 15.18 3.42
CA GLY A 32 2.99 15.75 2.48
C GLY A 32 4.44 15.58 2.92
N GLY A 33 4.73 14.57 3.75
CA GLY A 33 6.09 14.25 4.19
C GLY A 33 6.95 13.64 3.08
N ILE A 34 6.36 13.30 1.94
CA ILE A 34 7.03 12.75 0.75
C ILE A 34 6.83 13.70 -0.43
N ASN A 35 7.88 13.81 -1.26
CA ASN A 35 7.87 14.61 -2.48
C ASN A 35 6.89 14.02 -3.52
N LYS A 36 6.10 14.89 -4.15
CA LYS A 36 5.05 14.51 -5.12
C LYS A 36 5.59 13.69 -6.30
N ARG A 37 6.81 13.98 -6.79
CA ARG A 37 7.44 13.21 -7.88
C ARG A 37 7.68 11.74 -7.50
N THR A 38 8.01 11.50 -6.24
CA THR A 38 8.23 10.16 -5.72
C THR A 38 6.91 9.39 -5.64
N ILE A 39 5.84 10.07 -5.22
CA ILE A 39 4.47 9.52 -5.20
C ILE A 39 4.03 9.11 -6.62
N GLU A 40 4.15 10.02 -7.59
CA GLU A 40 3.76 9.76 -8.99
C GLU A 40 4.51 8.58 -9.61
N LYS A 41 5.82 8.45 -9.30
CA LYS A 41 6.63 7.31 -9.75
C LYS A 41 6.11 5.99 -9.16
N PHE A 42 5.84 5.96 -7.84
CA PHE A 42 5.33 4.75 -7.20
C PHE A 42 3.91 4.39 -7.63
N GLU A 43 3.04 5.38 -7.86
CA GLU A 43 1.70 5.13 -8.41
C GLU A 43 1.75 4.53 -9.81
N LYS A 44 2.68 5.02 -10.67
CA LYS A 44 2.89 4.45 -12.00
C LYS A 44 3.44 3.02 -11.94
N GLU A 45 4.44 2.75 -11.09
CA GLU A 45 4.99 1.41 -10.88
C GLU A 45 3.92 0.44 -10.34
N ALA A 46 3.10 0.87 -9.38
CA ALA A 46 1.99 0.07 -8.84
C ALA A 46 0.94 -0.24 -9.91
N LEU A 47 0.61 0.73 -10.77
CA LEU A 47 -0.32 0.54 -11.88
C LEU A 47 0.23 -0.43 -12.93
N GLU A 48 1.53 -0.37 -13.24
CA GLU A 48 2.18 -1.31 -14.17
C GLU A 48 2.24 -2.73 -13.58
N LEU A 49 2.49 -2.87 -12.28
CA LEU A 49 2.43 -4.16 -11.59
C LEU A 49 1.00 -4.74 -11.60
N ALA A 50 -0.01 -3.92 -11.34
CA ALA A 50 -1.42 -4.32 -11.39
C ALA A 50 -1.88 -4.70 -12.80
N ARG A 51 -1.35 -4.02 -13.83
CA ARG A 51 -1.62 -4.30 -15.24
C ARG A 51 -0.73 -5.39 -15.84
N SER A 52 0.26 -5.89 -15.09
CA SER A 52 1.15 -6.94 -15.58
C SER A 52 0.35 -8.20 -15.91
N PRO A 53 0.33 -8.65 -17.19
CA PRO A 53 -0.49 -9.77 -17.64
C PRO A 53 -0.08 -11.11 -16.99
N ASN A 54 1.11 -11.16 -16.39
CA ASN A 54 1.57 -12.32 -15.63
C ASN A 54 0.82 -12.48 -14.30
N LEU A 55 0.29 -11.39 -13.70
CA LEU A 55 -0.53 -11.47 -12.49
C LEU A 55 -1.90 -12.09 -12.80
N HIS A 56 -2.53 -11.68 -13.91
CA HIS A 56 -3.77 -12.29 -14.41
C HIS A 56 -3.61 -13.78 -14.75
N ARG A 57 -2.45 -14.19 -15.31
CA ARG A 57 -2.17 -15.60 -15.63
C ARG A 57 -1.91 -16.44 -14.36
N LYS A 58 -1.25 -15.87 -13.35
CA LYS A 58 -0.96 -16.54 -12.07
C LYS A 58 -2.21 -16.66 -11.20
N LEU A 59 -3.08 -15.64 -11.19
CA LEU A 59 -4.40 -15.70 -10.54
C LEU A 59 -5.33 -16.70 -11.23
N ARG A 60 -5.28 -16.83 -12.56
CA ARG A 60 -6.01 -17.91 -13.27
C ARG A 60 -5.56 -19.30 -12.81
N ARG A 61 -4.25 -19.55 -12.70
CA ARG A 61 -3.72 -20.83 -12.19
C ARG A 61 -4.03 -21.06 -10.70
N LEU A 62 -4.04 -20.01 -9.88
CA LEU A 62 -4.42 -20.12 -8.47
C LEU A 62 -5.91 -20.41 -8.29
N ASN A 63 -6.78 -19.81 -9.10
CA ASN A 63 -8.21 -20.14 -9.17
C ASN A 63 -8.40 -21.64 -9.54
N GLU A 64 -7.56 -22.17 -10.43
CA GLU A 64 -7.55 -23.59 -10.82
C GLU A 64 -7.03 -24.54 -9.71
N TYR A 65 -6.07 -24.10 -8.89
CA TYR A 65 -5.40 -24.94 -7.89
C TYR A 65 -6.02 -24.85 -6.49
N TYR A 66 -6.77 -23.78 -6.19
CA TYR A 66 -7.37 -23.49 -4.88
C TYR A 66 -8.83 -23.00 -4.98
N PRO A 67 -9.74 -23.76 -5.62
CA PRO A 67 -11.13 -23.36 -5.81
C PRO A 67 -11.91 -23.14 -4.50
N GLN A 68 -11.51 -23.82 -3.43
CA GLN A 68 -12.13 -23.77 -2.11
C GLN A 68 -11.96 -22.45 -1.35
N TYR A 69 -11.08 -21.56 -1.84
CA TYR A 69 -10.85 -20.24 -1.26
C TYR A 69 -11.56 -19.12 -2.03
N LEU A 70 -12.35 -19.46 -3.05
CA LEU A 70 -13.18 -18.48 -3.75
C LEU A 70 -14.50 -18.28 -3.00
N PRO A 71 -14.99 -17.04 -2.92
CA PRO A 71 -16.31 -16.79 -2.39
C PRO A 71 -17.35 -17.52 -3.26
N PRO A 72 -18.39 -18.11 -2.65
CA PRO A 72 -19.45 -18.78 -3.40
C PRO A 72 -20.12 -17.77 -4.34
N GLN A 73 -20.21 -18.14 -5.62
CA GLN A 73 -20.93 -17.34 -6.61
C GLN A 73 -22.43 -17.50 -6.32
N SER A 74 -23.10 -16.36 -6.09
CA SER A 74 -24.54 -16.26 -5.85
C SER A 74 -25.37 -16.79 -7.02
#